data_AF-A0A9W4HMJ1-F1
#
_entry.id   AF-A0A9W4HMJ1-F1
#
_cell.length_a   1.000
_cell.length_b   1.000
_cell.length_c   1.000
_cell.angle_alpha   90.00
_cell.angle_beta   90.00
_cell.angle_gamma   90.00
#
_symmetry.space_group_name_H-M   'P 1'
#
loop_
_entity.id
_entity.type
_entity.pdbx_description
1 polymer ?
#
loop_
_entity_poly.entity_id
_entity_poly.type
_entity_poly.pdbx_seq_one_letter_code
_entity_poly.pdbx_strand_id
1 'polypeptide(L)'
;MRPIEEGGTGVPTASEILRAYARARGFSTQGIGQPDESRAARYVLKDYVNGKLLWVNPPPVGEDETPYDTVEFNTDLYDLAHLPERRRLQLTQAKIGNGKHAAVEESTAESVGDVDLEDPSDLAKLAVEPELGRTSRNLDTGFFGSETGPSAGRLTLPFQSRYTQQGQEMRKAPTGRKERMMVALERGVDVSEVKGNSKKHFKANKRLAKGKRNNPEEDDY
;
A
#
# COMPACT_ATOMS: atom_id res chain seq x y z
N MET A 1 -1.93 -3.25 -7.43
CA MET A 1 -1.71 -4.65 -7.85
C MET A 1 -1.59 -5.46 -6.60
N ARG A 2 -2.53 -6.36 -6.34
CA ARG A 2 -2.41 -7.32 -5.25
C ARG A 2 -1.59 -8.52 -5.73
N PRO A 3 -0.47 -8.85 -5.05
CA PRO A 3 0.31 -10.06 -5.33
C PRO A 3 -0.53 -11.31 -5.04
N ILE A 4 -0.14 -12.43 -5.66
CA ILE A 4 -0.80 -13.74 -5.50
C ILE A 4 -0.79 -14.17 -4.02
N GLU A 5 0.31 -13.91 -3.32
CA GLU A 5 0.49 -14.20 -1.89
C GLU A 5 -0.53 -13.50 -0.97
N GLU A 6 -1.01 -12.31 -1.36
CA GLU A 6 -2.00 -11.55 -0.60
C GLU A 6 -3.45 -11.86 -1.04
N GLY A 7 -3.64 -12.95 -1.80
CA GLY A 7 -4.93 -13.34 -2.37
C GLY A 7 -5.32 -12.54 -3.63
N GLY A 8 -4.34 -11.96 -4.32
CA GLY A 8 -4.53 -11.31 -5.61
C GLY A 8 -4.38 -12.27 -6.79
N THR A 9 -4.69 -11.79 -7.99
CA THR A 9 -4.52 -12.56 -9.24
C THR A 9 -3.22 -12.25 -9.95
N GLY A 10 -2.38 -11.36 -9.42
CA GLY A 10 -1.20 -10.86 -10.14
C GLY A 10 -1.55 -10.10 -11.43
N VAL A 11 -2.81 -9.70 -11.61
CA VAL A 11 -3.25 -8.80 -12.69
C VAL A 11 -4.02 -7.66 -12.03
N PRO A 12 -3.73 -6.39 -12.34
CA PRO A 12 -4.40 -5.27 -11.70
C PRO A 12 -5.90 -5.29 -12.00
N THR A 13 -6.73 -5.29 -10.94
CA THR A 13 -8.18 -5.20 -11.10
C THR A 13 -8.61 -3.79 -11.48
N ALA A 14 -9.79 -3.65 -12.12
CA ALA A 14 -10.33 -2.35 -12.50
C ALA A 14 -10.40 -1.37 -11.30
N SER A 15 -10.84 -1.85 -10.13
CA SER A 15 -10.90 -1.03 -8.91
C SER A 15 -9.53 -0.49 -8.47
N GLU A 16 -8.46 -1.28 -8.64
CA GLU A 16 -7.12 -0.89 -8.24
C GLU A 16 -6.55 0.19 -9.17
N ILE A 17 -6.76 0.01 -10.47
CA ILE A 17 -6.36 0.98 -11.50
C ILE A 17 -7.10 2.30 -11.28
N LEU A 18 -8.43 2.25 -11.11
CA LEU A 18 -9.25 3.45 -10.93
C LEU A 18 -8.93 4.18 -9.63
N ARG A 19 -8.71 3.47 -8.51
CA ARG A 19 -8.28 4.08 -7.25
C ARG A 19 -6.91 4.74 -7.37
N ALA A 20 -5.96 4.06 -8.00
CA ALA A 20 -4.62 4.60 -8.19
C ALA A 20 -4.67 5.86 -9.07
N TYR A 21 -5.40 5.81 -10.18
CA TYR A 21 -5.60 6.93 -11.10
C TYR A 21 -6.30 8.12 -10.43
N ALA A 22 -7.37 7.86 -9.68
CA ALA A 22 -8.10 8.88 -8.92
C ALA A 22 -7.18 9.57 -7.91
N ARG A 23 -6.37 8.81 -7.15
CA ARG A 23 -5.40 9.37 -6.20
C ARG A 23 -4.34 10.22 -6.89
N ALA A 24 -3.74 9.72 -7.97
CA ALA A 24 -2.71 10.45 -8.71
C ALA A 24 -3.23 11.77 -9.30
N ARG A 25 -4.51 11.81 -9.70
CA ARG A 25 -5.14 13.00 -10.27
C ARG A 25 -5.82 13.90 -9.23
N GLY A 26 -5.89 13.48 -7.96
CA GLY A 26 -6.59 14.21 -6.91
C GLY A 26 -8.12 14.17 -7.02
N PHE A 27 -8.69 13.14 -7.66
CA PHE A 27 -10.13 12.91 -7.67
C PHE A 27 -10.55 12.26 -6.36
N SER A 28 -11.26 13.04 -5.54
CA SER A 28 -11.79 12.59 -4.25
C SER A 28 -13.29 12.86 -4.14
N THR A 29 -14.00 11.97 -3.48
CA THR A 29 -15.40 12.16 -3.09
C THR A 29 -15.52 13.20 -1.98
N GLN A 30 -16.66 13.88 -1.92
CA GLN A 30 -16.93 14.85 -0.87
C GLN A 30 -17.07 14.16 0.49
N GLY A 31 -16.59 14.81 1.56
CA GLY A 31 -16.67 14.32 2.93
C GLY A 31 -15.42 13.59 3.41
N ILE A 32 -15.24 12.32 3.04
CA ILE A 32 -14.18 11.45 3.60
C ILE A 32 -12.89 11.50 2.76
N GLY A 33 -12.92 12.13 1.57
CA GLY A 33 -11.76 12.22 0.69
C GLY A 33 -11.35 10.87 0.10
N GLN A 34 -12.30 9.94 -0.04
CA GLN A 34 -12.03 8.66 -0.69
C GLN A 34 -11.80 8.89 -2.19
N PRO A 35 -10.95 8.08 -2.85
CA PRO A 35 -10.74 8.20 -4.29
C PRO A 35 -12.05 8.02 -5.06
N ASP A 36 -12.35 8.96 -5.96
CA ASP A 36 -13.55 8.93 -6.78
C ASP A 36 -13.33 8.06 -8.03
N GLU A 37 -13.65 6.78 -7.91
CA GLU A 37 -13.52 5.78 -8.97
C GLU A 37 -14.45 6.07 -10.16
N SER A 38 -15.67 6.55 -9.92
CA SER A 38 -16.65 6.84 -10.97
C SER A 38 -16.20 8.00 -11.86
N ARG A 39 -15.64 9.06 -11.26
CA ARG A 39 -15.04 10.16 -12.01
C ARG A 39 -13.82 9.70 -12.78
N ALA A 40 -12.93 8.92 -12.16
CA ALA A 40 -11.75 8.35 -12.82
C ALA A 40 -12.14 7.51 -14.05
N ALA A 41 -13.11 6.61 -13.91
CA ALA A 41 -13.55 5.71 -14.98
C ALA A 41 -14.02 6.47 -16.22
N ARG A 42 -14.76 7.58 -16.04
CA ARG A 42 -15.22 8.43 -17.15
C ARG A 42 -14.06 9.00 -17.97
N TYR A 43 -12.98 9.42 -17.32
CA TYR A 43 -11.80 9.93 -18.04
C TYR A 43 -11.07 8.81 -18.79
N VAL A 44 -10.90 7.64 -18.16
CA VAL A 44 -10.25 6.48 -18.80
C VAL A 44 -11.05 6.03 -20.02
N LEU A 45 -12.37 5.85 -19.90
CA LEU A 45 -13.23 5.46 -21.02
C LEU A 45 -13.26 6.53 -22.12
N LYS A 46 -13.22 7.81 -21.77
CA LYS A 46 -13.10 8.90 -22.75
C LYS A 46 -11.78 8.80 -23.52
N ASP A 47 -10.68 8.49 -22.85
CA ASP A 47 -9.38 8.35 -23.50
C ASP A 47 -9.30 7.09 -24.38
N TYR A 48 -10.03 6.03 -24.03
CA TYR A 48 -10.23 4.85 -24.88
C TYR A 48 -10.98 5.20 -26.17
N VAL A 49 -12.15 5.84 -26.08
CA VAL A 49 -12.94 6.20 -27.29
C VAL A 49 -12.22 7.22 -28.18
N ASN A 50 -11.42 8.12 -27.60
CA ASN A 50 -10.62 9.08 -28.38
C ASN A 50 -9.33 8.47 -28.97
N GLY A 51 -9.09 7.16 -28.82
CA GLY A 51 -7.92 6.50 -29.39
C GLY A 51 -6.59 6.84 -28.71
N LYS A 52 -6.61 7.31 -27.45
CA LYS A 52 -5.36 7.47 -26.66
C LYS A 52 -4.92 6.17 -25.99
N LEU A 53 -5.87 5.29 -25.71
CA LEU A 53 -5.64 3.91 -25.28
C LEU A 53 -6.05 3.04 -26.46
N LEU A 54 -5.06 2.58 -27.23
CA LEU A 54 -5.31 1.81 -28.45
C LEU A 54 -5.56 0.35 -28.08
N TRP A 55 -6.57 -0.24 -28.71
CA TRP A 55 -6.87 -1.66 -28.64
C TRP A 55 -7.59 -2.04 -29.94
N VAL A 56 -7.12 -3.11 -30.58
CA VAL A 56 -7.74 -3.66 -31.78
C VAL A 56 -8.17 -5.08 -31.46
N ASN A 57 -9.43 -5.39 -31.78
CA ASN A 57 -9.88 -6.78 -31.69
C ASN A 57 -9.27 -7.57 -32.84
N PRO A 58 -8.68 -8.76 -32.57
CA PRO A 58 -8.18 -9.61 -33.63
C PRO A 58 -9.32 -10.01 -34.57
N PRO A 59 -9.01 -10.31 -35.84
CA PRO A 59 -10.03 -10.72 -36.81
C PRO A 59 -10.76 -11.99 -36.32
N PRO A 60 -12.07 -12.12 -36.61
CA PRO A 60 -12.81 -13.32 -36.25
C PRO A 60 -12.25 -14.51 -37.03
N VAL A 61 -12.02 -15.61 -36.32
CA VAL A 61 -11.46 -16.84 -36.88
C VAL A 61 -12.58 -17.87 -37.08
N GLY A 62 -12.47 -18.73 -38.10
CA GLY A 62 -13.42 -19.82 -38.35
C GLY A 62 -13.38 -20.89 -37.25
N GLU A 63 -14.41 -21.73 -37.19
CA GLU A 63 -14.55 -22.78 -36.14
C GLU A 63 -13.38 -23.80 -36.14
N ASP A 64 -12.68 -23.95 -37.26
CA ASP A 64 -11.57 -24.90 -37.44
C ASP A 64 -10.17 -24.32 -37.13
N GLU A 65 -10.08 -23.01 -36.84
CA GLU A 65 -8.80 -22.31 -36.65
C GLU A 65 -8.58 -21.89 -35.19
N THR A 66 -7.31 -21.87 -34.76
CA THR A 66 -6.96 -21.44 -33.40
C THR A 66 -7.21 -19.93 -33.23
N PRO A 67 -7.93 -19.51 -32.17
CA PRO A 67 -8.10 -18.09 -31.87
C PRO A 67 -6.76 -17.39 -31.69
N TYR A 68 -6.62 -16.18 -32.24
CA TYR A 68 -5.46 -15.32 -32.00
C TYR A 68 -5.38 -14.91 -30.54
N ASP A 69 -4.15 -14.86 -29.99
CA ASP A 69 -3.96 -14.20 -28.71
C ASP A 69 -4.14 -12.69 -28.88
N THR A 70 -5.12 -12.16 -28.15
CA THR A 70 -5.47 -10.73 -28.19
C THR A 70 -4.35 -9.84 -27.67
N VAL A 71 -3.52 -10.33 -26.74
CA VAL A 71 -2.45 -9.52 -26.15
C VAL A 71 -1.30 -9.43 -27.14
N GLU A 72 -0.82 -10.58 -27.64
CA GLU A 72 0.22 -10.66 -28.66
C GLU A 72 -0.11 -9.80 -29.89
N PHE A 73 -1.34 -9.91 -30.41
CA PHE A 73 -1.80 -9.14 -31.58
C PHE A 73 -1.72 -7.61 -31.39
N ASN A 74 -1.86 -7.10 -30.16
CA ASN A 74 -1.86 -5.68 -29.88
C ASN A 74 -0.49 -5.14 -29.44
N THR A 75 0.53 -5.97 -29.30
CA THR A 75 1.86 -5.56 -28.78
C THR A 75 2.48 -4.43 -29.60
N ASP A 76 2.43 -4.52 -30.93
CA ASP A 76 3.00 -3.54 -31.87
C ASP A 76 2.36 -2.14 -31.77
N LEU A 77 1.13 -2.04 -31.25
CA LEU A 77 0.43 -0.75 -31.11
C LEU A 77 1.04 0.13 -30.02
N TYR A 78 1.77 -0.45 -29.07
CA TYR A 78 2.28 0.24 -27.89
C TYR A 78 3.71 0.77 -28.06
N ASP A 79 4.24 0.80 -29.28
CA ASP A 79 5.56 1.37 -29.56
C ASP A 79 5.60 2.91 -29.43
N LEU A 80 6.77 3.43 -29.05
CA LEU A 80 7.04 4.86 -28.93
C LEU A 80 6.86 5.62 -30.26
N ALA A 81 7.00 4.93 -31.41
CA ALA A 81 6.78 5.56 -32.71
C ALA A 81 5.32 5.99 -32.91
N HIS A 82 4.37 5.23 -32.37
CA HIS A 82 2.92 5.45 -32.51
C HIS A 82 2.38 6.53 -31.56
N LEU A 83 3.16 6.97 -30.58
CA LEU A 83 2.74 8.03 -29.66
C LEU A 83 2.75 9.41 -30.36
N PRO A 84 1.81 10.32 -30.02
CA PRO A 84 1.85 11.69 -30.53
C PRO A 84 3.18 12.39 -30.19
N GLU A 85 3.66 13.26 -31.08
CA GLU A 85 4.94 13.98 -30.93
C GLU A 85 5.10 14.65 -29.57
N ARG A 86 4.04 15.32 -29.08
CA ARG A 86 4.03 15.98 -27.76
C ARG A 86 4.31 14.98 -26.62
N ARG A 87 3.79 13.76 -26.73
CA ARG A 87 3.98 12.70 -25.73
C ARG A 87 5.37 12.07 -25.86
N ARG A 88 5.88 11.90 -27.08
CA ARG A 88 7.26 11.45 -27.34
C ARG A 88 8.28 12.41 -26.73
N LEU A 89 8.08 13.72 -26.92
CA LEU A 89 8.93 14.77 -26.31
C LEU A 89 8.86 14.77 -24.79
N GLN A 90 7.67 14.58 -24.20
CA GLN A 90 7.54 14.48 -22.73
C GLN A 90 8.26 13.25 -22.17
N LEU A 91 8.16 12.09 -22.84
CA LEU A 91 8.82 10.87 -22.40
C LEU A 91 10.35 10.97 -22.53
N THR A 92 10.86 11.52 -23.64
CA THR A 92 12.30 11.76 -23.82
C THR A 92 12.82 12.78 -22.80
N GLN A 93 12.09 13.88 -22.56
CA GLN A 93 12.44 14.86 -21.53
C GLN A 93 12.40 14.26 -20.11
N ALA A 94 11.43 13.39 -19.80
CA ALA A 94 11.36 12.71 -18.51
C ALA A 94 12.51 11.70 -18.33
N LYS A 95 12.91 10.99 -19.39
CA LYS A 95 14.09 10.13 -19.39
C LYS A 95 15.36 10.94 -19.08
N ILE A 96 15.51 12.13 -19.66
CA ILE A 96 16.64 13.04 -19.42
C ILE A 96 16.56 13.65 -18.00
N GLY A 97 15.37 14.02 -17.53
CA GLY A 97 15.14 14.65 -16.22
C GLY A 97 15.35 13.72 -15.02
N ASN A 98 15.16 12.41 -15.21
CA ASN A 98 15.53 11.40 -14.21
C ASN A 98 17.05 11.18 -14.11
N GLY A 99 17.85 11.78 -14.99
CA GLY A 99 19.31 11.72 -15.07
C GLY A 99 20.09 12.38 -13.92
N LYS A 100 19.54 12.41 -12.69
CA LYS A 100 20.40 12.34 -11.49
C LYS A 100 20.68 10.90 -11.06
N HIS A 101 20.05 9.92 -11.71
CA HIS A 101 20.52 8.54 -11.80
C HIS A 101 20.30 8.06 -13.23
N ALA A 102 21.34 7.51 -13.86
CA ALA A 102 21.43 7.11 -15.28
C ALA A 102 21.74 8.26 -16.26
N ALA A 103 23.02 8.58 -16.37
CA ALA A 103 23.58 9.16 -17.59
C ALA A 103 23.44 8.12 -18.71
N VAL A 104 22.91 8.55 -19.86
CA VAL A 104 22.99 7.81 -21.12
C VAL A 104 24.12 8.47 -21.91
N GLU A 105 25.21 7.74 -22.11
CA GLU A 105 26.18 8.05 -23.15
C GLU A 105 25.81 7.24 -24.41
N GLU A 106 25.66 7.95 -25.52
CA GLU A 106 25.70 7.36 -26.86
C GLU A 106 27.15 7.42 -27.33
N SER A 107 27.88 6.32 -27.14
CA SER A 107 29.01 5.95 -27.99
C SER A 107 29.33 4.47 -27.81
N THR A 108 29.08 3.71 -28.86
CA THR A 108 29.85 2.55 -29.33
C THR A 108 30.77 1.84 -28.32
N ALA A 109 30.46 0.54 -28.15
CA ALA A 109 31.35 -0.55 -27.79
C ALA A 109 31.92 -0.58 -26.35
N GLU A 110 31.48 -1.64 -25.67
CA GLU A 110 32.09 -2.37 -24.55
C GLU A 110 31.64 -2.05 -23.11
N SER A 111 31.09 -3.10 -22.50
CA SER A 111 30.89 -3.38 -21.07
C SER A 111 29.64 -2.80 -20.37
N VAL A 112 28.47 -3.41 -20.59
CA VAL A 112 27.73 -4.23 -19.58
C VAL A 112 26.35 -4.65 -20.14
N GLY A 113 26.17 -5.96 -20.33
CA GLY A 113 24.87 -6.65 -20.35
C GLY A 113 23.89 -6.25 -21.45
N ASP A 114 24.23 -6.58 -22.69
CA ASP A 114 23.39 -6.51 -23.89
C ASP A 114 22.09 -7.34 -23.71
N VAL A 115 20.93 -6.71 -23.89
CA VAL A 115 19.62 -7.36 -24.00
C VAL A 115 19.17 -7.21 -25.45
N ASP A 116 19.30 -8.32 -26.17
CA ASP A 116 19.10 -8.44 -27.61
C ASP A 116 17.60 -8.46 -27.91
N LEU A 117 17.12 -7.48 -28.70
CA LEU A 117 15.70 -7.20 -28.90
C LEU A 117 15.02 -8.11 -29.95
N GLU A 118 15.68 -9.20 -30.35
CA GLU A 118 15.20 -10.16 -31.35
C GLU A 118 14.76 -11.52 -30.74
N ASP A 119 14.95 -11.72 -29.43
CA ASP A 119 14.56 -12.95 -28.74
C ASP A 119 13.20 -12.82 -28.01
N PRO A 120 12.18 -13.66 -28.31
CA PRO A 120 10.86 -13.59 -27.69
C PRO A 120 10.84 -13.97 -26.20
N SER A 121 11.98 -14.41 -25.66
CA SER A 121 12.19 -14.68 -24.23
C SER A 121 12.41 -13.42 -23.39
N ASP A 122 12.75 -12.28 -24.01
CA ASP A 122 12.97 -11.01 -23.30
C ASP A 122 11.69 -10.17 -23.14
N LEU A 123 10.66 -10.42 -23.96
CA LEU A 123 9.29 -9.96 -23.68
C LEU A 123 8.74 -10.59 -22.40
N ALA A 124 9.20 -11.79 -22.03
CA ALA A 124 8.88 -12.40 -20.74
C ALA A 124 9.59 -11.72 -19.55
N LYS A 125 10.59 -10.85 -19.78
CA LYS A 125 11.22 -10.01 -18.73
C LYS A 125 10.52 -8.67 -18.54
N LEU A 126 9.64 -8.28 -19.46
CA LEU A 126 8.59 -7.28 -19.20
C LEU A 126 7.43 -7.86 -18.38
N ALA A 127 7.40 -9.17 -18.15
CA ALA A 127 6.62 -9.72 -17.06
C ALA A 127 7.22 -9.15 -15.79
N VAL A 128 6.56 -8.12 -15.27
CA VAL A 128 6.68 -7.59 -13.92
C VAL A 128 7.04 -8.77 -13.03
N GLU A 129 8.29 -8.87 -12.57
CA GLU A 129 8.64 -9.86 -11.55
C GLU A 129 7.55 -9.77 -10.49
N PRO A 130 6.95 -10.89 -10.06
CA PRO A 130 5.79 -10.83 -9.19
C PRO A 130 6.22 -10.05 -7.95
N GLU A 131 5.82 -8.78 -7.90
CA GLU A 131 6.27 -7.85 -6.87
C GLU A 131 5.88 -8.52 -5.54
N LEU A 132 6.90 -9.03 -4.85
CA LEU A 132 6.73 -9.69 -3.57
C LEU A 132 5.87 -8.76 -2.72
N GLY A 133 4.78 -9.31 -2.20
CA GLY A 133 3.83 -8.55 -1.41
C GLY A 133 4.50 -7.80 -0.29
N ARG A 134 3.85 -6.75 0.18
CA ARG A 134 4.42 -5.94 1.27
C ARG A 134 4.63 -6.82 2.51
N THR A 135 3.77 -7.81 2.71
CA THR A 135 3.90 -8.82 3.77
C THR A 135 5.14 -9.69 3.57
N SER A 136 5.29 -10.35 2.42
CA SER A 136 6.44 -11.22 2.15
C SER A 136 7.74 -10.44 2.14
N ARG A 137 7.77 -9.25 1.54
CA ARG A 137 8.96 -8.37 1.57
C ARG A 137 9.36 -7.96 2.98
N ASN A 138 8.40 -7.69 3.87
CA ASN A 138 8.70 -7.39 5.28
C ASN A 138 9.20 -8.63 6.05
N LEU A 139 8.71 -9.82 5.69
CA LEU A 139 9.18 -11.07 6.28
C LEU A 139 10.58 -11.44 5.77
N ASP A 140 10.80 -11.34 4.47
CA ASP A 140 12.07 -11.66 3.81
C ASP A 140 13.17 -10.70 4.23
N THR A 141 12.89 -9.41 4.37
CA THR A 141 13.90 -8.46 4.89
C THR A 141 14.27 -8.74 6.34
N GLY A 142 13.36 -9.28 7.15
CA GLY A 142 13.64 -9.69 8.52
C GLY A 142 14.34 -11.04 8.63
N PHE A 143 14.05 -11.97 7.73
CA PHE A 143 14.53 -13.35 7.77
C PHE A 143 15.79 -13.56 6.93
N PHE A 144 15.75 -13.18 5.65
CA PHE A 144 16.82 -13.27 4.65
C PHE A 144 17.63 -11.97 4.48
N GLY A 145 17.36 -10.93 5.28
CA GLY A 145 18.13 -9.68 5.27
C GLY A 145 19.62 -9.91 5.51
N SER A 146 20.46 -8.95 5.09
CA SER A 146 21.93 -9.08 5.17
C SER A 146 22.43 -9.39 6.59
N GLU A 147 23.66 -9.88 6.70
CA GLU A 147 24.33 -10.37 7.93
C GLU A 147 24.35 -9.42 9.14
N THR A 148 23.81 -8.19 9.02
CA THR A 148 23.64 -7.23 10.12
C THR A 148 22.20 -7.17 10.64
N GLY A 149 21.28 -7.94 10.05
CA GLY A 149 19.86 -8.00 10.41
C GLY A 149 19.58 -8.76 11.70
N PRO A 150 18.35 -8.65 12.24
CA PRO A 150 17.95 -9.33 13.48
C PRO A 150 18.01 -10.87 13.42
N SER A 151 18.06 -11.47 12.22
CA SER A 151 18.22 -12.91 12.01
C SER A 151 19.68 -13.39 12.05
N ALA A 152 20.68 -12.49 12.07
CA ALA A 152 22.10 -12.85 12.01
C ALA A 152 22.67 -13.51 13.28
N GLY A 153 21.83 -13.85 14.27
CA GLY A 153 22.21 -14.59 15.48
C GLY A 153 23.18 -13.87 16.43
N ARG A 154 23.59 -12.63 16.12
CA ARG A 154 24.55 -11.84 16.90
C ARG A 154 23.84 -10.70 17.64
N LEU A 155 23.75 -10.82 18.97
CA LEU A 155 23.31 -9.74 19.85
C LEU A 155 24.38 -8.63 19.88
N THR A 156 24.16 -7.56 19.12
CA THR A 156 25.07 -6.41 19.03
C THR A 156 24.94 -5.44 20.22
N LEU A 157 23.84 -5.52 20.97
CA LEU A 157 23.54 -4.64 22.09
C LEU A 157 23.20 -5.46 23.34
N PRO A 158 23.64 -5.00 24.53
CA PRO A 158 23.26 -5.64 25.78
C PRO A 158 21.75 -5.56 25.98
N PHE A 159 21.20 -6.55 26.67
CA PHE A 159 19.78 -6.75 26.90
C PHE A 159 19.02 -5.52 27.44
N GLN A 160 19.73 -4.67 28.20
CA GLN A 160 19.21 -3.47 28.88
C GLN A 160 19.30 -2.18 28.03
N SER A 161 19.77 -2.26 26.78
CA SER A 161 19.99 -1.08 25.93
C SER A 161 18.70 -0.34 25.59
N ARG A 162 18.78 0.95 25.25
CA ARG A 162 17.58 1.77 24.97
C ARG A 162 16.78 1.28 23.75
N TYR A 163 17.41 0.52 22.87
CA TYR A 163 16.90 0.16 21.55
C TYR A 163 16.47 -1.31 21.46
N THR A 164 16.71 -2.12 22.49
CA THR A 164 16.15 -3.47 22.57
C THR A 164 14.70 -3.41 23.04
N GLN A 165 13.84 -4.31 22.57
CA GLN A 165 12.44 -4.39 23.01
C GLN A 165 12.34 -4.42 24.54
N GLN A 166 13.13 -5.27 25.18
CA GLN A 166 13.12 -5.40 26.63
C GLN A 166 13.66 -4.17 27.35
N GLY A 167 14.68 -3.50 26.80
CA GLY A 167 15.18 -2.25 27.38
C GLY A 167 14.19 -1.09 27.21
N GLN A 168 13.38 -1.09 26.15
CA GLN A 168 12.25 -0.16 26.01
C GLN A 168 11.13 -0.49 27.01
N GLU A 169 10.81 -1.77 27.23
CA GLU A 169 9.81 -2.20 28.21
C GLU A 169 10.23 -1.90 29.65
N MET A 170 11.50 -2.13 30.02
CA MET A 170 12.03 -1.78 31.34
C MET A 170 11.95 -0.28 31.64
N ARG A 171 12.00 0.56 30.59
CA ARG A 171 11.95 2.02 30.70
C ARG A 171 10.55 2.59 30.51
N LYS A 172 9.60 1.77 30.11
CA LYS A 172 8.22 2.16 29.99
C LYS A 172 7.69 2.43 31.40
N ALA A 173 7.36 3.67 31.68
CA ALA A 173 6.83 4.06 32.97
C ALA A 173 5.56 3.23 33.28
N PRO A 174 5.40 2.72 34.51
CA PRO A 174 4.21 1.98 34.90
C PRO A 174 2.99 2.91 34.78
N THR A 175 1.93 2.46 34.13
CA THR A 175 0.70 3.24 33.94
C THR A 175 -0.46 2.71 34.80
N GLY A 176 -1.40 3.59 35.13
CA GLY A 176 -2.66 3.19 35.76
C GLY A 176 -2.52 2.82 37.24
N ARG A 177 -2.87 1.57 37.63
CA ARG A 177 -2.83 1.15 39.05
C ARG A 177 -1.40 1.09 39.59
N LYS A 178 -0.45 0.61 38.78
CA LYS A 178 0.97 0.52 39.15
C LYS A 178 1.59 1.90 39.32
N GLU A 179 1.22 2.85 38.46
CA GLU A 179 1.59 4.26 38.58
C GLU A 179 1.14 4.86 39.90
N ARG A 180 -0.15 4.66 40.25
CA ARG A 180 -0.71 5.17 41.51
C ARG A 180 -0.01 4.61 42.73
N MET A 181 0.37 3.33 42.68
CA MET A 181 1.10 2.68 43.76
C MET A 181 2.54 3.19 43.89
N MET A 182 3.24 3.43 42.77
CA MET A 182 4.55 4.08 42.79
C MET A 182 4.47 5.50 43.37
N VAL A 183 3.50 6.29 42.90
CA VAL A 183 3.28 7.67 43.36
C VAL A 183 2.85 7.72 44.85
N ALA A 184 2.05 6.74 45.30
CA ALA A 184 1.69 6.57 46.71
C ALA A 184 2.94 6.30 47.56
N LEU A 185 3.79 5.38 47.10
CA LEU A 185 5.01 4.97 47.80
C LEU A 185 6.05 6.09 47.84
N GLU A 186 6.18 6.88 46.77
CA GLU A 186 7.04 8.07 46.70
C GLU A 186 6.55 9.22 47.60
N ARG A 187 5.23 9.38 47.75
CA ARG A 187 4.63 10.45 48.57
C ARG A 187 4.36 10.03 50.02
N GLY A 188 4.52 8.75 50.35
CA GLY A 188 4.22 8.20 51.67
C GLY A 188 2.72 8.22 52.02
N VAL A 189 1.85 8.10 51.01
CA VAL A 189 0.38 8.20 51.15
C VAL A 189 -0.28 6.90 50.68
N ASP A 190 -1.44 6.54 51.22
CA ASP A 190 -2.20 5.37 50.78
C ASP A 190 -2.65 5.44 49.31
N VAL A 191 -2.70 4.28 48.65
CA VAL A 191 -3.01 4.14 47.20
C VAL A 191 -4.40 4.68 46.84
N SER A 192 -5.33 4.73 47.80
CA SER A 192 -6.68 5.28 47.65
C SER A 192 -6.70 6.80 47.47
N GLU A 193 -5.71 7.51 47.98
CA GLU A 193 -5.65 8.98 47.95
C GLU A 193 -4.96 9.51 46.68
N VAL A 194 -4.26 8.63 45.94
CA VAL A 194 -3.59 8.99 44.68
C VAL A 194 -4.59 9.08 43.53
N LYS A 195 -5.11 10.30 43.33
CA LYS A 195 -6.03 10.62 42.24
C LYS A 195 -5.28 10.84 40.93
N GLY A 196 -5.33 9.86 40.04
CA GLY A 196 -4.80 9.99 38.68
C GLY A 196 -5.68 10.86 37.77
N ASN A 197 -5.06 11.47 36.76
CA ASN A 197 -5.72 12.29 35.73
C ASN A 197 -6.54 11.40 34.76
N SER A 198 -7.69 10.86 35.20
CA SER A 198 -8.54 10.04 34.34
C SER A 198 -9.62 10.88 33.65
N LYS A 199 -9.66 10.80 32.32
CA LYS A 199 -10.77 11.33 31.52
C LYS A 199 -12.02 10.51 31.87
N LYS A 200 -12.98 11.12 32.57
CA LYS A 200 -14.24 10.45 32.93
C LYS A 200 -15.02 10.15 31.66
N HIS A 201 -15.04 8.88 31.25
CA HIS A 201 -15.97 8.45 30.22
C HIS A 201 -17.34 8.35 30.87
N PHE A 202 -18.26 9.26 30.49
CA PHE A 202 -19.65 9.32 30.95
C PHE A 202 -20.49 8.13 30.41
N LYS A 203 -20.02 6.89 30.62
CA LYS A 203 -20.89 5.70 30.55
C LYS A 203 -21.58 5.57 31.90
N ALA A 204 -22.53 6.46 32.16
CA ALA A 204 -23.45 6.31 33.26
C ALA A 204 -24.13 4.93 33.16
N ASN A 205 -24.25 4.24 34.29
CA ASN A 205 -24.86 2.91 34.42
C ASN A 205 -26.36 2.98 34.05
N LYS A 206 -26.68 2.94 32.76
CA LYS A 206 -28.06 2.98 32.22
C LYS A 206 -28.96 1.87 32.78
N ARG A 207 -28.38 0.82 33.37
CA ARG A 207 -29.13 -0.28 34.02
C ARG A 207 -29.81 0.13 35.33
N LEU A 208 -29.25 1.07 36.11
CA LEU A 208 -29.86 1.51 37.37
C LEU A 208 -31.08 2.42 37.14
N ALA A 209 -31.04 3.23 36.08
CA ALA A 209 -32.13 4.16 35.76
C ALA A 209 -33.42 3.47 35.27
N LYS A 210 -33.33 2.23 34.75
CA LYS A 210 -34.50 1.46 34.33
C LYS A 210 -35.29 0.84 35.50
N GLY A 211 -34.66 0.60 36.65
CA GLY A 211 -35.33 -0.01 37.81
C GLY A 211 -36.36 0.89 38.48
N LYS A 212 -36.21 2.22 38.37
CA LYS A 212 -37.11 3.19 39.03
C LYS A 212 -38.40 3.50 38.27
N ARG A 213 -38.54 3.09 37.00
CA ARG A 213 -39.70 3.45 36.16
C ARG A 213 -40.88 2.47 36.26
N ASN A 214 -40.73 1.37 36.99
CA ASN A 214 -41.71 0.27 36.99
C ASN A 214 -42.61 0.18 38.24
N ASN A 215 -42.57 1.15 39.17
CA ASN A 215 -43.58 1.25 40.24
C ASN A 215 -44.44 2.50 40.00
N PRO A 216 -45.65 2.37 39.44
CA PRO A 216 -46.69 3.37 39.63
C PRO A 216 -47.31 3.13 41.02
N GLU A 217 -47.11 4.07 41.95
CA GLU A 217 -47.99 4.19 43.11
C GLU A 217 -49.30 4.82 42.61
N GLU A 218 -50.41 4.09 42.78
CA GLU A 218 -51.78 4.58 42.63
C GLU A 218 -52.05 5.54 43.79
N ASP A 219 -52.26 6.83 43.50
CA ASP A 219 -52.83 7.77 44.46
C ASP A 219 -54.19 8.24 43.93
N ASP A 220 -55.22 7.79 44.66
CA ASP A 220 -56.60 8.28 44.63
C ASP A 220 -56.67 9.75 45.07
N TYR A 221 -57.20 10.63 44.20
CA TYR A 221 -58.30 11.60 44.42
C TYR A 221 -58.41 12.61 43.26
#